data_AF-A0A538K9E4-F1
#
_entry.id   AF-A0A538K9E4-F1
#
_cell.length_a   1.000
_cell.length_b   1.000
_cell.length_c   1.000
_cell.angle_alpha   90.00
_cell.angle_beta   90.00
_cell.angle_gamma   90.00
#
_symmetry.space_group_name_H-M   'P 1'
#
loop_
_entity.id
_entity.type
_entity.pdbx_description
1 polymer ?
#
loop_
_entity_poly.entity_id
_entity_poly.type
_entity_poly.pdbx_seq_one_letter_code
_entity_poly.pdbx_strand_id
1 'polypeptide(L)' 'MPEVTAKKRCCQSRPRCKRCPVVLRRLSKAGLAEHSGRVYDVAASPKQWKAARKGKKIKG' A
#
# COMPACT_ATOMS: atom_id res chain seq x y z
N MET A 1 10.95 -4.56 -9.20
CA MET A 1 9.98 -3.89 -8.31
C MET A 1 9.10 -4.97 -7.68
N PRO A 2 8.82 -4.95 -6.37
CA PRO A 2 7.96 -5.95 -5.77
C PRO A 2 6.52 -5.76 -6.24
N GLU A 3 6.04 -6.71 -7.04
CA GLU A 3 4.63 -6.82 -7.40
C GLU A 3 3.83 -7.31 -6.19
N VAL A 4 2.74 -6.64 -5.86
CA VAL A 4 1.88 -6.98 -4.72
C VAL A 4 0.43 -7.09 -5.16
N THR A 5 -0.13 -8.30 -5.03
CA THR A 5 -1.56 -8.50 -5.22
C THR A 5 -2.36 -8.06 -3.99
N ALA A 6 -3.33 -7.19 -4.20
CA ALA A 6 -4.27 -6.73 -3.19
C ALA A 6 -5.22 -7.85 -2.74
N LYS A 7 -5.45 -7.93 -1.43
CA LYS A 7 -6.53 -8.77 -0.88
C LYS A 7 -7.89 -8.25 -1.34
N LYS A 8 -8.87 -9.16 -1.44
CA LYS A 8 -10.27 -8.82 -1.76
C LYS A 8 -10.92 -7.88 -0.74
N ARG A 9 -10.55 -7.98 0.54
CA ARG A 9 -11.09 -7.15 1.64
C ARG A 9 -10.00 -6.56 2.52
N CYS A 10 -10.31 -5.44 3.18
CA CYS A 10 -9.44 -4.81 4.17
C CYS A 10 -9.22 -5.77 5.35
N CYS A 11 -7.97 -5.92 5.81
CA CYS A 11 -7.66 -6.81 6.94
C CYS A 11 -8.17 -6.30 8.30
N GLN A 12 -8.55 -5.03 8.39
CA GLN A 12 -8.99 -4.32 9.61
C GLN A 12 -7.97 -4.29 10.78
N SER A 13 -6.93 -5.13 10.77
CA SER A 13 -5.84 -5.13 11.74
C SER A 13 -5.07 -3.81 11.75
N ARG A 14 -4.56 -3.44 12.92
CA ARG A 14 -3.67 -2.29 13.13
C ARG A 14 -2.33 -2.78 13.70
N PRO A 15 -1.18 -2.57 13.04
CA PRO A 15 -1.01 -1.94 11.71
C PRO A 15 -1.53 -2.84 10.57
N ARG A 16 -2.07 -2.23 9.51
CA ARG A 16 -2.62 -2.97 8.36
C ARG A 16 -1.53 -3.81 7.67
N CYS A 17 -1.89 -4.92 7.02
CA CYS A 17 -0.93 -5.75 6.29
C CYS A 17 -0.49 -5.12 4.96
N LYS A 18 0.66 -5.54 4.40
CA LYS A 18 1.20 -5.00 3.13
C LYS A 18 0.28 -5.27 1.92
N ARG A 19 -0.46 -6.38 1.93
CA ARG A 19 -1.43 -6.75 0.89
C ARG A 19 -2.82 -6.11 1.08
N CYS A 20 -2.99 -5.23 2.06
CA CYS A 20 -4.28 -4.63 2.34
C CYS A 20 -4.65 -3.66 1.20
N PRO A 21 -5.86 -3.77 0.60
CA PRO A 21 -6.26 -2.90 -0.50
C PRO A 21 -6.20 -1.42 -0.13
N VAL A 22 -6.47 -1.07 1.14
CA VAL A 22 -6.36 0.33 1.60
C VAL A 22 -4.90 0.81 1.71
N VAL A 23 -3.97 -0.08 2.04
CA VAL A 23 -2.54 0.29 2.12
C VAL A 23 -1.99 0.51 0.72
N LEU A 24 -2.28 -0.40 -0.21
CA LEU A 24 -1.86 -0.29 -1.60
C LEU A 24 -2.48 0.94 -2.28
N ARG A 25 -3.77 1.20 -2.06
CA ARG A 25 -4.44 2.41 -2.57
C ARG A 25 -3.87 3.71 -1.99
N ARG A 26 -3.34 3.70 -0.76
CA ARG A 26 -2.62 4.86 -0.19
C ARG A 26 -1.26 5.08 -0.84
N LEU A 27 -0.52 4.00 -1.10
CA LEU A 27 0.76 4.07 -1.80
C LEU A 27 0.57 4.58 -3.23
N SER A 28 -0.46 4.08 -3.92
CA SER A 28 -0.78 4.54 -5.27
C SER A 28 -1.22 5.99 -5.31
N LYS A 29 -2.10 6.43 -4.39
CA LYS A 29 -2.45 7.86 -4.26
C LYS A 29 -1.27 8.77 -3.94
N ALA A 30 -0.19 8.23 -3.38
CA ALA A 30 1.03 8.98 -3.10
C ALA A 30 2.04 8.93 -4.27
N GLY A 31 1.69 8.34 -5.42
CA GLY A 31 2.61 8.17 -6.55
C GLY A 31 3.69 7.11 -6.33
N LEU A 32 3.56 6.27 -5.30
CA LEU A 32 4.56 5.26 -4.92
C LEU A 32 4.19 3.84 -5.37
N ALA A 33 3.05 3.69 -6.03
CA ALA A 33 2.63 2.44 -6.63
C ALA A 33 1.75 2.67 -7.85
N GLU A 34 2.07 1.97 -8.93
CA GLU A 34 1.14 1.83 -10.06
C GLU A 34 0.28 0.58 -9.86
N HIS A 35 -0.88 0.54 -10.50
CA HIS A 35 -1.77 -0.61 -10.37
C HIS A 35 -2.47 -0.98 -11.67
N SER A 36 -2.60 -2.28 -11.90
CA SER A 36 -3.47 -2.85 -12.92
C SER A 36 -4.46 -3.80 -12.23
N GLY A 37 -5.71 -3.34 -12.08
CA GLY A 37 -6.75 -4.06 -11.35
C GLY A 37 -6.42 -4.30 -9.88
N ARG A 38 -6.05 -5.54 -9.53
CA ARG A 38 -5.67 -5.93 -8.15
C ARG A 38 -4.17 -6.07 -7.94
N VAL A 39 -3.38 -5.90 -8.98
CA VAL A 39 -1.92 -6.03 -8.95
C VAL A 39 -1.32 -4.63 -8.83
N TYR A 40 -0.36 -4.46 -7.92
CA TYR A 40 0.31 -3.19 -7.66
C TYR A 40 1.82 -3.33 -7.82
N ASP A 41 2.41 -2.47 -8.63
CA ASP A 41 3.85 -2.31 -8.76
C ASP A 41 4.33 -1.25 -7.79
N VAL A 42 4.94 -1.69 -6.68
CA VAL A 42 5.24 -0.80 -5.56
C VAL A 42 6.71 -0.37 -5.57
N ALA A 43 6.95 0.93 -5.70
CA ALA A 43 8.27 1.55 -5.58
C ALA A 43 8.54 2.12 -4.15
N ALA A 44 7.70 1.78 -3.17
CA ALA A 44 7.75 2.34 -1.82
C ALA A 44 8.87 1.75 -0.93
N SER A 45 9.59 2.64 -0.25
CA SER A 45 10.58 2.35 0.78
C SER A 45 9.97 1.81 2.09
N PRO A 46 10.76 1.19 3.00
CA PRO A 46 10.26 0.69 4.28
C PRO A 46 9.57 1.74 5.17
N LYS A 47 10.03 3.00 5.12
CA LYS A 47 9.41 4.13 5.85
C LYS A 47 8.02 4.43 5.30
N GLN A 48 7.87 4.47 3.98
CA GLN A 48 6.59 4.72 3.29
C GLN A 48 5.60 3.57 3.54
N TRP A 49 6.06 2.31 3.53
CA TRP A 49 5.24 1.17 3.95
C TRP A 49 4.74 1.30 5.39
N LYS A 50 5.61 1.69 6.33
CA LYS A 50 5.22 1.88 7.73
C LYS A 50 4.17 3.00 7.87
N ALA A 51 4.32 4.10 7.15
CA ALA A 51 3.36 5.21 7.12
C ALA A 51 2.00 4.76 6.55
N ALA A 52 1.99 4.11 5.38
CA ALA A 52 0.78 3.64 4.71
C ALA A 52 -0.01 2.63 5.56
N ARG A 53 0.70 1.72 6.25
CA ARG A 53 0.12 0.69 7.15
C ARG A 53 -0.49 1.27 8.42
N LYS A 54 0.11 2.32 8.98
CA LYS A 54 -0.40 3.03 10.17
C LYS A 54 -1.47 4.08 9.82
N GLY A 55 -1.58 4.48 8.55
CA GLY A 55 -2.47 5.56 8.12
C GLY A 55 -1.96 6.95 8.44
N LYS A 56 -0.64 7.09 8.56
CA LYS A 56 0.02 8.39 8.65
C LYS A 56 0.05 9.03 7.25
N LYS A 57 0.05 10.36 7.17
CA LYS A 57 0.31 11.09 5.91
C LYS A 57 1.63 10.60 5.31
N ILE A 58 1.59 10.18 4.05
CA ILE A 58 2.77 9.89 3.24
C ILE A 58 3.17 11.24 2.65
N LYS A 59 4.30 11.80 3.11
CA LYS A 59 4.90 12.95 2.43
C LYS A 59 5.62 12.41 1.19
N GLY A 60 5.30 12.98 0.03
CA GLY A 60 6.03 12.74 -1.22
C GLY A 60 7.48 13.14 -1.06
#